data_AF-A0A7Z9Q8Y1-F1
#
_entry.id   AF-A0A7Z9Q8Y1-F1
#
_cell.length_a   1.000
_cell.length_b   1.000
_cell.length_c   1.000
_cell.angle_alpha   90.00
_cell.angle_beta   90.00
_cell.angle_gamma   90.00
#
_symmetry.space_group_name_H-M   'P 1'
#
loop_
_entity.id
_entity.type
_entity.pdbx_description
1 polymer ?
#
loop_
_entity_poly.entity_id
_entity_poly.type
_entity_poly.pdbx_seq_one_letter_code
_entity_poly.pdbx_strand_id
1 'polypeptide(L)' 'MILSESKSRNIIERALHFSTADEMRINLSGGRSGNTRFALNSITTSGDEDTL' A
#
# COMPACT_ATOMS: atom_id res chain seq x y z
N MET A 1 2.46 -6.78 1.21
CA MET A 1 3.87 -6.50 0.95
C MET A 1 4.09 -5.15 1.53
N ILE A 2 4.54 -5.15 2.77
CA ILE A 2 4.92 -3.91 3.41
C ILE A 2 6.34 -3.61 2.90
N LEU A 3 6.49 -2.52 2.14
CA LEU A 3 7.80 -2.06 1.71
C LEU A 3 8.59 -1.56 2.93
N SER A 4 9.90 -1.80 2.92
CA SER A 4 10.79 -1.08 3.82
C SER A 4 10.80 0.40 3.45
N GLU A 5 11.07 1.26 4.43
CA GLU A 5 11.20 2.70 4.22
C GLU A 5 12.17 3.03 3.06
N SER A 6 13.29 2.32 2.99
CA SER A 6 14.29 2.47 1.93
C SER A 6 13.75 2.17 0.53
N LYS A 7 12.96 1.10 0.38
CA LYS A 7 12.34 0.74 -0.91
C LYS A 7 11.26 1.75 -1.29
N SER A 8 10.43 2.15 -0.34
CA SER A 8 9.39 3.18 -0.55
C SER A 8 10.01 4.50 -1.02
N ARG A 9 11.09 4.95 -0.35
CA ARG A 9 11.81 6.17 -0.72
C ARG A 9 12.40 6.08 -2.13
N ASN A 10 13.04 4.95 -2.47
CA ASN A 10 13.63 4.78 -3.80
C ASN A 10 12.58 4.85 -4.93
N ILE A 11 11.39 4.28 -4.72
CA ILE A 11 10.29 4.37 -5.70
C ILE A 11 9.84 5.82 -5.88
N ILE A 12 9.64 6.54 -4.76
CA ILE A 12 9.20 7.95 -4.80
C ILE A 12 10.24 8.83 -5.49
N GLU A 13 11.53 8.68 -5.17
CA GLU A 13 12.61 9.43 -5.82
C GLU A 13 12.65 9.19 -7.33
N ARG A 14 12.53 7.93 -7.76
CA ARG A 14 12.46 7.60 -9.18
C ARG A 14 11.25 8.23 -9.86
N ALA A 15 10.09 8.22 -9.21
CA ALA A 15 8.88 8.82 -9.74
C ALA A 15 8.99 10.36 -9.87
N LEU A 16 9.61 11.02 -8.90
CA LEU A 16 9.88 12.46 -8.95
C LEU A 16 10.78 12.84 -10.14
N HIS A 17 11.79 12.02 -10.46
CA HIS A 17 12.68 12.28 -11.59
C HIS A 17 11.99 12.27 -12.97
N PHE A 18 10.81 11.69 -13.10
CA PHE A 18 10.04 11.72 -14.35
C PHE A 18 9.21 13.00 -14.52
N SER A 19 9.07 13.82 -13.47
CA SER A 19 8.27 15.04 -13.53
C SER A 19 9.07 16.22 -14.09
N THR A 20 8.48 16.96 -15.02
CA THR A 20 8.97 18.26 -15.49
C THR A 20 8.15 19.43 -14.97
N ALA A 21 7.14 19.17 -14.12
CA ALA A 21 6.28 20.20 -13.55
C ALA A 21 6.94 20.93 -12.39
N ASP A 22 6.60 22.22 -12.21
CA ASP A 22 7.13 23.06 -11.13
C ASP A 22 6.75 22.56 -9.73
N GLU A 23 5.58 21.93 -9.59
CA GLU A 23 5.14 21.29 -8.35
C GLU A 23 4.50 19.92 -8.62
N MET A 24 4.82 18.94 -7.76
CA MET A 24 4.26 17.60 -7.79
C MET A 24 4.07 17.06 -6.38
N ARG A 25 3.00 16.28 -6.17
CA ARG A 25 2.79 15.48 -4.97
C ARG A 25 2.64 14.01 -5.34
N ILE A 26 3.37 13.15 -4.65
CA ILE A 26 3.28 11.69 -4.79
C ILE A 26 2.77 11.12 -3.47
N ASN A 27 1.73 10.29 -3.53
CA ASN A 27 1.24 9.52 -2.39
C ASN A 27 1.51 8.04 -2.69
N LEU A 28 2.27 7.38 -1.82
CA LEU A 28 2.47 5.94 -1.84
C LEU A 28 1.71 5.33 -0.67
N SER A 29 0.73 4.49 -0.97
CA SER A 29 -0.12 3.82 0.01
C SER A 29 -0.20 2.34 -0.31
N GLY A 30 -0.19 1.52 0.72
CA GLY A 30 -0.39 0.08 0.62
C GLY A 30 -0.86 -0.46 1.95
N GLY A 31 -1.41 -1.65 1.92
CA GLY A 31 -1.99 -2.28 3.09
C GLY A 31 -2.26 -3.75 2.83
N ARG A 32 -2.92 -4.34 3.80
CA ARG A 32 -3.36 -5.72 3.72
C ARG A 32 -4.86 -5.72 3.92
N SER A 33 -5.60 -6.19 2.92
CA SER A 33 -7.04 -6.34 2.96
C SER A 33 -7.41 -7.81 3.17
N GLY A 34 -8.61 -8.03 3.68
CA GLY A 34 -9.15 -9.36 3.88
C GLY A 34 -10.62 -9.27 4.25
N ASN A 35 -11.39 -10.28 3.85
CA ASN A 35 -12.82 -10.37 4.14
C ASN A 35 -13.01 -10.96 5.53
N THR A 36 -13.49 -10.13 6.48
CA THR A 36 -13.77 -10.57 7.85
C THR A 36 -15.25 -10.73 8.08
N ARG A 37 -15.67 -11.89 8.60
CA ARG A 37 -17.05 -12.21 8.93
C ARG A 37 -17.19 -12.59 10.39
N PHE A 38 -18.32 -12.18 10.98
CA PHE A 38 -18.73 -12.53 12.34
C PHE A 38 -19.97 -13.42 12.27
N ALA A 39 -19.90 -14.61 12.88
CA ALA A 39 -21.05 -15.51 13.01
C ALA A 39 -20.83 -16.47 14.19
N LEU A 40 -21.91 -16.82 14.92
CA LEU A 40 -21.90 -17.87 15.95
C LEU A 40 -20.74 -17.74 16.96
N ASN A 41 -20.51 -16.55 17.51
CA ASN A 41 -19.39 -16.26 18.43
C ASN A 41 -17.98 -16.56 17.87
N SER A 42 -17.85 -16.62 16.55
CA SER A 42 -16.59 -16.88 15.85
C SER A 42 -16.29 -15.77 14.84
N ILE A 43 -14.99 -15.52 14.65
CA ILE A 43 -14.46 -14.55 13.69
C ILE A 43 -13.66 -15.34 12.66
N THR A 44 -13.95 -15.12 11.38
CA THR A 44 -13.17 -15.68 10.27
C THR A 44 -12.69 -14.57 9.35
N THR A 45 -11.43 -14.63 8.95
CA THR A 45 -10.84 -13.73 7.94
C THR A 45 -10.31 -14.58 6.79
N SER A 46 -10.63 -14.20 5.56
CA SER A 46 -10.22 -14.94 4.35
C SER A 46 -10.02 -14.00 3.16
N GLY A 47 -9.33 -14.49 2.13
CA GLY A 47 -9.00 -13.68 0.94
C GLY A 47 -7.95 -12.62 1.26
N ASP A 48 -6.82 -13.05 1.81
CA ASP A 48 -5.68 -12.18 2.07
C ASP A 48 -5.23 -11.52 0.77
N GLU A 49 -5.25 -10.20 0.76
CA GLU A 49 -4.86 -9.41 -0.40
C GLU A 49 -3.89 -8.30 0.03
N ASP A 50 -2.94 -8.07 -0.86
CA ASP A 50 -1.89 -7.10 -0.75
C ASP A 50 -2.17 -5.97 -1.73
N THR A 51 -2.46 -4.77 -1.23
CA THR A 51 -2.98 -3.67 -2.05
C THR A 51 -1.91 -2.69 -2.49
N LEU A 52 -0.64 -3.12 -2.53
CA LEU A 52 0.50 -2.31 -2.93
C LEU A 52 1.07 -2.75 -4.28
#